data_AF-A0A9D7PMQ8-F1
#
_entry.id   AF-A0A9D7PMQ8-F1
#
_cell.length_a   1.000
_cell.length_b   1.000
_cell.length_c   1.000
_cell.angle_alpha   90.00
_cell.angle_beta   90.00
_cell.angle_gamma   90.00
#
_symmetry.space_group_name_H-M   'P 1'
#
loop_
_entity.id
_entity.type
_entity.pdbx_description
1 polymer ?
#
loop_
_entity_poly.entity_id
_entity_poly.type
_entity_poly.pdbx_seq_one_letter_code
_entity_poly.pdbx_strand_id
1 'polypeptide(L)'
;MKIKLLLVFIVISNVGLSAQSPQSAISGPTTEDYQRAVSYLWSNLINKKIFNLDIQPIWAQDSTGLGFITQDIDGKSFKKIVFGSNLIQPLLIKEG
;
A
#
# COMPACT_ATOMS: atom_id res chain seq x y z
N MET A 1 44.86 31.05 -36.60
CA MET A 1 44.37 29.66 -36.46
C MET A 1 43.76 29.33 -35.09
N LYS A 2 43.83 30.20 -34.07
CA LYS A 2 43.32 29.91 -32.71
C LYS A 2 41.82 30.21 -32.53
N ILE A 3 41.27 31.23 -33.21
CA ILE A 3 39.84 31.60 -33.11
C ILE A 3 38.90 30.60 -33.79
N LYS A 4 39.31 30.00 -34.92
CA LYS A 4 38.54 28.96 -35.62
C LYS A 4 38.46 27.66 -34.81
N LEU A 5 39.53 27.32 -34.07
CA LEU A 5 39.57 26.15 -33.19
C LEU A 5 38.66 26.34 -31.95
N LEU A 6 38.59 27.57 -31.42
CA LEU A 6 37.71 27.93 -30.29
C LEU A 6 36.22 27.85 -30.66
N LEU A 7 35.84 28.30 -31.86
CA LEU A 7 34.45 28.24 -32.34
C LEU A 7 33.96 26.82 -32.60
N VAL A 8 34.85 25.93 -33.09
CA VAL A 8 34.53 24.50 -33.26
C VAL A 8 34.28 23.84 -31.90
N PHE A 9 35.02 24.24 -30.86
CA PHE A 9 34.85 23.70 -29.50
C PHE A 9 33.50 24.09 -28.87
N ILE A 10 33.01 25.31 -29.11
CA ILE A 10 31.72 25.83 -28.59
C ILE A 10 30.51 25.16 -29.26
N VAL A 11 30.63 24.73 -30.52
CA VAL A 11 29.57 23.99 -31.21
C VAL A 11 29.49 22.55 -30.73
N ILE A 12 30.62 21.92 -30.37
CA ILE A 12 30.66 20.54 -29.88
C ILE A 12 30.15 20.43 -28.44
N SER A 13 30.37 21.45 -27.59
CA SER A 13 29.92 21.42 -26.19
C SER A 13 28.40 21.50 -25.99
N ASN A 14 27.62 21.88 -27.00
CA ASN A 14 26.16 21.99 -26.89
C ASN A 14 25.39 20.71 -27.26
N VAL A 15 26.08 19.65 -27.71
CA VAL A 15 25.42 18.39 -28.14
C VAL A 15 25.44 17.31 -27.05
N GLY A 16 26.15 17.52 -25.94
CA GLY A 16 26.40 16.49 -24.93
C GLY A 16 25.49 16.49 -23.69
N LEU A 17 24.52 17.41 -23.58
CA LEU A 17 23.71 17.55 -22.36
C LEU A 17 22.21 17.64 -22.60
N SER A 18 21.69 16.82 -23.53
CA SER A 18 20.34 16.30 -23.36
C SER A 18 20.45 14.95 -22.68
N ALA A 19 20.48 14.96 -21.35
CA ALA A 19 19.98 13.82 -20.60
C ALA A 19 18.51 13.66 -21.00
N GLN A 20 18.28 12.89 -22.07
CA GLN A 20 16.96 12.41 -22.42
C GLN A 20 16.52 11.54 -21.25
N SER A 21 15.81 12.14 -20.31
CA SER A 21 14.94 11.42 -19.39
C SER A 21 14.13 10.43 -20.23
N PRO A 22 14.00 9.16 -19.80
CA PRO A 22 13.39 8.13 -20.61
C PRO A 22 12.07 8.64 -21.17
N GLN A 23 11.99 8.64 -22.50
CA GLN A 23 10.78 8.76 -23.29
C GLN A 23 9.67 8.06 -22.51
N SER A 24 8.77 8.82 -21.89
CA SER A 24 7.61 8.25 -21.24
C SER A 24 6.82 7.62 -22.38
N ALA A 25 6.88 6.30 -22.46
CA ALA A 25 6.20 5.53 -23.49
C ALA A 25 4.73 5.94 -23.50
N ILE A 26 4.28 6.63 -24.56
CA ILE A 26 2.88 6.66 -24.91
C ILE A 26 2.64 5.37 -25.68
N SER A 27 2.22 4.32 -24.97
CA SER A 27 1.87 3.03 -25.57
C SER A 27 0.52 2.56 -25.06
N GLY A 28 -0.47 3.45 -24.96
CA GLY A 28 -1.82 3.11 -24.50
C GLY A 28 -1.87 2.49 -23.09
N PRO A 29 -3.05 2.16 -22.59
CA PRO A 29 -3.17 1.33 -21.40
C PRO A 29 -2.58 -0.06 -21.70
N THR A 30 -1.67 -0.52 -20.87
CA THR A 30 -1.14 -1.89 -20.92
C THR A 30 -2.18 -2.88 -20.41
N THR A 31 -1.95 -4.18 -20.65
CA THR A 31 -2.79 -5.24 -20.09
C THR A 31 -2.83 -5.17 -18.56
N GLU A 32 -1.70 -4.81 -17.94
CA GLU A 32 -1.55 -4.62 -16.50
C GLU A 32 -2.38 -3.43 -16.00
N ASP A 33 -2.42 -2.32 -16.76
CA ASP A 33 -3.26 -1.16 -16.44
C ASP A 33 -4.75 -1.51 -16.56
N TYR A 34 -5.12 -2.31 -17.56
CA TYR A 34 -6.49 -2.80 -17.72
C TYR A 34 -6.90 -3.70 -16.55
N GLN A 35 -6.04 -4.66 -16.17
CA GLN A 35 -6.30 -5.54 -15.01
C GLN A 35 -6.45 -4.74 -13.71
N ARG A 36 -5.64 -3.70 -13.53
CA ARG A 36 -5.77 -2.77 -12.41
C ARG A 36 -7.10 -2.02 -12.42
N ALA A 37 -7.51 -1.47 -13.56
CA ALA A 37 -8.80 -0.79 -13.70
C ALA A 37 -9.98 -1.73 -13.41
N VAL A 38 -9.93 -2.98 -13.91
CA VAL A 38 -10.94 -4.01 -13.63
C VAL A 38 -11.00 -4.33 -12.12
N SER A 39 -9.85 -4.37 -11.44
CA SER A 39 -9.83 -4.60 -9.98
C SER A 39 -10.56 -3.53 -9.16
N TYR A 40 -10.68 -2.31 -9.69
CA TYR A 40 -11.39 -1.20 -9.05
C TYR A 40 -12.89 -1.15 -9.36
N LEU A 41 -13.38 -2.00 -10.27
CA LEU A 41 -14.81 -2.07 -10.55
C LEU A 41 -15.58 -2.42 -9.29
N TRP A 42 -16.73 -1.77 -9.08
CA TRP A 42 -17.57 -1.94 -7.90
C TRP A 42 -17.91 -3.41 -7.62
N SER A 43 -18.15 -4.21 -8.66
CA SER A 43 -18.38 -5.66 -8.54
C SER A 43 -17.19 -6.43 -7.97
N ASN A 44 -15.96 -5.99 -8.27
CA ASN A 44 -14.72 -6.58 -7.77
C ASN A 44 -14.31 -5.98 -6.42
N LEU A 45 -14.65 -4.70 -6.19
CA LEU A 45 -14.55 -4.04 -4.90
C LEU A 45 -15.42 -4.76 -3.86
N ILE A 46 -16.63 -5.20 -4.25
CA ILE A 46 -17.60 -5.95 -3.42
C ILE A 46 -17.34 -7.47 -3.40
N ASN A 47 -16.54 -8.03 -4.31
CA ASN A 47 -16.22 -9.47 -4.25
C ASN A 47 -14.96 -9.78 -3.43
N LYS A 48 -14.16 -8.78 -3.06
CA LYS A 48 -12.97 -8.98 -2.22
C LYS A 48 -13.13 -8.32 -0.84
N LYS A 49 -13.71 -9.10 0.06
CA LYS A 49 -13.20 -9.35 1.43
C LYS A 49 -13.72 -8.58 2.67
N ILE A 50 -14.61 -7.56 2.62
CA ILE A 50 -15.05 -6.85 3.86
C ILE A 50 -16.53 -6.38 3.88
N PHE A 51 -17.49 -7.16 3.36
CA PHE A 51 -18.92 -6.75 3.37
C PHE A 51 -19.84 -7.70 4.13
N ASN A 52 -19.29 -8.78 4.70
CA ASN A 52 -20.04 -9.74 5.52
C ASN A 52 -19.20 -10.21 6.71
N LEU A 53 -18.54 -9.27 7.39
CA LEU A 53 -17.85 -9.56 8.64
C LEU A 53 -18.89 -9.58 9.77
N ASP A 54 -19.37 -10.79 10.08
CA ASP A 54 -20.08 -11.08 11.31
C ASP A 54 -19.05 -11.26 12.44
N ILE A 55 -18.71 -10.14 13.10
CA ILE A 55 -17.75 -10.13 14.20
C ILE A 55 -18.52 -10.31 15.49
N GLN A 56 -18.57 -11.54 15.99
CA GLN A 56 -19.14 -11.84 17.30
C GLN A 56 -18.12 -11.51 18.40
N PRO A 57 -18.41 -10.55 19.30
CA PRO A 57 -17.55 -10.30 20.44
C PRO A 57 -17.62 -11.47 21.43
N ILE A 58 -16.47 -11.85 21.99
CA ILE A 58 -16.38 -12.89 23.01
C ILE A 58 -16.50 -12.21 24.37
N TRP A 59 -17.67 -12.25 25.00
CA TRP A 59 -17.85 -11.67 26.33
C TRP A 59 -17.09 -12.45 27.39
N ALA A 60 -16.46 -11.74 28.33
CA ALA A 60 -15.90 -12.37 29.53
C ALA A 60 -17.06 -12.93 30.39
N GLN A 61 -16.88 -14.13 30.95
CA GLN A 61 -17.93 -14.82 31.70
C GLN A 61 -18.39 -14.04 32.94
N ASP A 62 -17.51 -13.23 33.51
CA ASP A 62 -17.75 -12.36 34.66
C ASP A 62 -18.25 -10.95 34.27
N SER A 63 -18.54 -10.71 32.98
CA SER A 63 -18.93 -9.40 32.44
C SER A 63 -17.91 -8.27 32.64
N THR A 64 -16.66 -8.58 33.00
CA THR A 64 -15.63 -7.55 33.25
C THR A 64 -14.96 -7.04 31.97
N GLY A 65 -15.31 -7.60 30.81
CA GLY A 65 -14.70 -7.22 29.54
C GLY A 65 -15.23 -7.99 28.34
N LEU A 66 -14.57 -7.75 27.21
CA LEU A 66 -14.87 -8.40 25.94
C LEU A 66 -13.59 -8.66 25.15
N GLY A 67 -13.51 -9.81 24.49
CA GLY A 67 -12.52 -10.19 23.50
C GLY A 67 -13.01 -9.90 22.08
N PHE A 68 -12.09 -9.47 21.22
CA PHE A 68 -12.37 -9.20 19.81
C PHE A 68 -11.14 -9.50 18.94
N ILE A 69 -11.39 -9.72 17.65
CA ILE A 69 -10.36 -10.03 16.67
C ILE A 69 -10.25 -8.86 15.70
N THR A 70 -9.04 -8.39 15.46
CA THR A 70 -8.75 -7.40 14.42
C THR A 70 -7.98 -8.05 13.29
N GLN A 71 -8.34 -7.77 12.04
CA GLN A 71 -7.61 -8.18 10.85
C GLN A 71 -6.93 -6.96 10.25
N ASP A 72 -5.62 -7.01 10.07
CA ASP A 72 -4.83 -6.02 9.33
C ASP A 72 -4.11 -6.70 8.14
N ILE A 73 -3.19 -5.95 7.51
CA ILE A 73 -2.38 -6.46 6.40
C ILE A 73 -1.38 -7.54 6.84
N ASP A 74 -0.98 -7.51 8.11
CA ASP A 74 0.01 -8.41 8.70
C ASP A 74 -0.63 -9.70 9.24
N GLY A 75 -1.93 -9.69 9.52
CA GLY A 75 -2.70 -10.89 9.88
C GLY A 75 -3.88 -10.64 10.84
N LYS A 76 -4.24 -11.68 11.59
CA LYS A 76 -5.26 -11.63 12.64
C LYS A 76 -4.60 -11.42 14.00
N SER A 77 -5.08 -10.44 14.75
CA SER A 77 -4.67 -10.16 16.13
C SER A 77 -5.84 -10.35 17.08
N PHE A 78 -5.61 -11.05 18.19
CA PHE A 78 -6.61 -11.31 19.23
C PHE A 78 -6.40 -10.34 20.39
N LYS A 79 -7.42 -9.55 20.70
CA LYS A 79 -7.37 -8.49 21.71
C LYS A 79 -8.52 -8.65 22.70
N LYS A 80 -8.36 -8.06 23.88
CA LYS A 80 -9.41 -7.94 24.90
C LYS A 80 -9.41 -6.54 25.49
N ILE A 81 -10.60 -6.08 25.87
CA ILE A 81 -10.79 -4.88 26.70
C ILE A 81 -11.23 -5.35 28.08
N VAL A 82 -10.61 -4.78 29.12
CA VAL A 82 -11.05 -4.95 30.51
C VAL A 82 -11.66 -3.62 30.96
N PHE A 83 -12.95 -3.61 31.32
CA PHE A 83 -13.69 -2.37 31.59
C PHE A 83 -13.16 -1.62 32.80
N GLY A 84 -12.61 -2.33 33.81
CA GLY A 84 -12.02 -1.70 34.99
C GLY A 84 -10.77 -0.87 34.69
N SER A 85 -10.01 -1.23 33.65
CA SER A 85 -8.79 -0.51 33.25
C SER A 85 -8.97 0.36 32.01
N ASN A 86 -10.01 0.10 31.20
CA ASN A 86 -10.20 0.70 29.87
C ASN A 86 -8.99 0.53 28.94
N LEU A 87 -8.13 -0.46 29.20
CA LEU A 87 -6.97 -0.76 28.38
C LEU A 87 -7.24 -1.97 27.47
N ILE A 88 -6.74 -1.86 26.24
CA ILE A 88 -6.72 -2.97 25.28
C ILE A 88 -5.47 -3.81 25.55
N GLN A 89 -5.66 -5.10 25.77
CA GLN A 89 -4.59 -6.06 26.02
C GLN A 89 -4.61 -7.18 24.98
N PRO A 90 -3.46 -7.79 24.64
CA PRO A 90 -3.45 -9.00 23.82
C PRO A 90 -4.14 -10.16 24.55
N LEU A 91 -4.94 -10.95 23.82
CA LEU A 91 -5.67 -12.10 24.38
C LEU A 91 -4.78 -13.34 24.51
N LEU A 92 -3.88 -13.56 23.55
CA LEU A 92 -2.95 -14.68 23.53
C LEU A 92 -1.55 -14.17 23.83
N ILE A 93 -0.95 -14.69 24.91
CA ILE A 93 0.48 -14.54 25.14
C ILE A 93 1.15 -15.55 24.18
N LYS A 94 2.09 -15.07 23.36
CA LYS A 94 2.89 -15.96 22.52
C LYS A 94 3.83 -16.72 23.47
N GLU A 95 3.42 -17.90 23.91
CA GLU A 95 4.32 -18.84 24.60
C GLU A 95 5.44 -19.18 23.61
N GLY A 96 6.67 -18.84 23.99
CA GLY A 96 7.89 -19.10 23.24
C GLY A 96 8.57 -20.37 23.70
#